data_AF-A0AAV3X2E4-F1
#
_entry.id   AF-A0AAV3X2E4-F1
#
_cell.length_a   1.000
_cell.length_b   1.000
_cell.length_c   1.000
_cell.angle_alpha   90.00
_cell.angle_beta   90.00
_cell.angle_gamma   90.00
#
_symmetry.space_group_name_H-M   'P 1'
#
loop_
_entity.id
_entity.type
_entity.pdbx_description
1 polymer ?
#
loop_
_entity_poly.entity_id
_entity_poly.type
_entity_poly.pdbx_seq_one_letter_code
_entity_poly.pdbx_strand_id
1 'polypeptide(L)' 'MAKKKIGEVKTPSGSTPYEVYWDKDTGEVYVATEFAGKASSKDEAMRKADYYASTGRRL' A
#
# COMPACT_ATOMS: atom_id res chain seq x y z
N MET A 1 0.55 8.21 -16.03
CA MET A 1 1.39 7.12 -15.50
C MET A 1 0.48 6.10 -14.81
N ALA A 2 0.92 4.85 -14.67
CA ALA A 2 0.07 3.77 -14.20
C ALA A 2 0.63 3.20 -12.89
N LYS A 3 -0.17 3.26 -11.82
CA LYS A 3 0.05 2.53 -10.57
C LYS A 3 0.38 1.06 -10.90
N LYS A 4 1.47 0.55 -10.36
CA LYS A 4 1.88 -0.84 -10.56
C LYS A 4 1.67 -1.63 -9.28
N LYS A 5 1.19 -2.87 -9.41
CA LYS A 5 1.17 -3.82 -8.30
C LYS A 5 2.61 -4.07 -7.86
N ILE A 6 2.91 -3.80 -6.59
CA ILE A 6 4.24 -3.98 -5.99
C ILE A 6 4.31 -5.12 -4.98
N GLY A 7 3.16 -5.58 -4.47
CA GLY A 7 3.06 -6.66 -3.50
C GLY A 7 1.65 -6.84 -2.97
N GLU A 8 1.54 -7.54 -1.84
CA GLU A 8 0.29 -7.78 -1.12
C GLU A 8 0.55 -7.68 0.39
N VAL A 9 -0.44 -7.19 1.15
CA VAL A 9 -0.39 -7.04 2.62
C VAL A 9 -1.60 -7.72 3.24
N LYS A 10 -1.49 -8.23 4.46
CA LYS A 10 -2.59 -8.92 5.14
C LYS A 10 -3.16 -8.06 6.25
N THR A 11 -4.49 -8.01 6.36
CA THR A 11 -5.10 -7.45 7.58
C THR A 11 -4.85 -8.35 8.78
N PRO A 12 -4.88 -7.80 10.01
CA PRO A 12 -4.73 -8.59 11.24
C PRO A 12 -5.81 -9.65 11.39
N SER A 13 -6.99 -9.43 10.78
CA SER A 13 -8.08 -10.41 10.70
C SER A 13 -7.76 -11.65 9.86
N GLY A 14 -6.65 -11.65 9.12
CA GLY A 14 -6.14 -12.77 8.35
C GLY A 14 -7.01 -13.20 7.16
N SER A 15 -8.11 -12.50 6.89
CA SER A 15 -9.17 -13.02 6.01
C SER A 15 -8.81 -12.97 4.53
N THR A 16 -8.14 -11.90 4.06
CA THR A 16 -7.73 -11.77 2.64
C THR A 16 -6.51 -10.85 2.50
N PRO A 17 -5.49 -11.21 1.71
CA PRO A 17 -4.43 -10.28 1.34
C PRO A 17 -4.99 -9.15 0.44
N TYR A 18 -4.64 -7.91 0.75
CA TYR A 18 -4.92 -6.73 -0.07
C TYR A 18 -3.76 -6.47 -1.01
N GLU A 19 -4.07 -6.24 -2.28
CA GLU A 19 -3.06 -5.87 -3.27
C GLU A 19 -2.50 -4.48 -3.00
N VAL A 20 -1.19 -4.32 -3.11
CA VAL A 20 -0.53 -3.03 -2.96
C VAL A 20 -0.14 -2.51 -4.33
N TYR A 21 -0.58 -1.30 -4.62
CA TYR A 21 -0.22 -0.56 -5.82
C TYR A 21 0.62 0.65 -5.44
N TRP A 22 1.66 0.94 -6.22
CA TRP A 22 2.46 2.14 -6.05
C TRP A 22 2.69 2.79 -7.40
N ASP A 23 2.49 4.10 -7.45
CA ASP A 23 2.93 4.95 -8.55
C ASP A 23 4.29 5.54 -8.18
N LYS A 24 5.33 5.14 -8.91
CA LYS A 24 6.71 5.59 -8.68
C LYS A 24 6.93 7.05 -9.05
N ASP A 25 6.07 7.62 -9.90
CA ASP A 25 6.23 8.96 -10.45
C ASP A 25 5.55 9.99 -9.54
N THR A 26 4.39 9.64 -8.96
CA THR A 26 3.69 10.50 -7.96
C THR A 26 4.03 10.15 -6.51
N GLY A 27 4.60 8.96 -6.29
CA GLY A 27 4.87 8.38 -4.98
C GLY A 27 3.64 7.79 -4.29
N GLU A 28 2.47 7.78 -4.93
CA GLU A 28 1.21 7.39 -4.28
C GLU A 28 1.10 5.89 -4.07
N VAL A 29 0.76 5.50 -2.84
CA VAL A 29 0.58 4.12 -2.41
C VAL A 29 -0.90 3.85 -2.21
N TYR A 30 -1.38 2.75 -2.77
CA TYR A 30 -2.74 2.29 -2.63
C TYR A 30 -2.77 0.85 -2.13
N VAL A 31 -3.70 0.56 -1.23
CA VAL A 31 -4.02 -0.79 -0.75
C VAL A 31 -5.41 -1.12 -1.24
N ALA A 32 -5.51 -2.15 -2.09
CA ALA A 32 -6.63 -2.41 -3.00
C ALA A 32 -7.01 -1.14 -3.80
N THR A 33 -8.01 -0.40 -3.32
CA THR A 33 -8.52 0.84 -3.94
C THR A 33 -8.34 2.06 -3.06
N GLU A 34 -7.79 1.91 -1.85
CA GLU A 34 -7.68 2.99 -0.88
C GLU A 34 -6.28 3.59 -0.84
N PHE A 35 -6.23 4.92 -0.75
CA PHE A 35 -4.97 5.64 -0.62
C PHE A 35 -4.37 5.42 0.77
N ALA A 36 -3.18 4.83 0.82
CA ALA A 36 -2.46 4.51 2.06
C ALA A 36 -1.42 5.58 2.45
N GLY A 37 -0.94 6.37 1.49
CA GLY A 37 0.02 7.45 1.71
C GLY A 37 0.94 7.70 0.52
N LYS A 38 1.97 8.53 0.70
CA LYS A 38 3.05 8.72 -0.29
C LYS A 38 4.36 8.07 0.18
N ALA A 39 5.10 7.49 -0.74
CA ALA A 39 6.38 6.86 -0.54
C ALA A 39 7.36 7.24 -1.66
N SER A 40 8.63 7.37 -1.30
CA SER A 40 9.71 7.71 -2.25
C SER A 40 10.40 6.46 -2.80
N SER A 41 10.09 5.28 -2.26
CA SER A 41 10.67 4.00 -2.67
C SER A 41 9.67 2.86 -2.55
N LYS A 42 9.92 1.77 -3.27
CA LYS A 42 9.09 0.55 -3.23
C LYS A 42 9.02 -0.05 -1.81
N ASP A 43 10.14 -0.06 -1.09
CA ASP A 43 10.20 -0.59 0.28
C ASP A 43 9.41 0.27 1.26
N GLU A 44 9.49 1.60 1.13
CA GLU A 44 8.68 2.52 1.93
C GLU A 44 7.19 2.38 1.59
N ALA A 45 6.85 2.19 0.31
CA ALA A 45 5.47 1.95 -0.12
C ALA A 45 4.89 0.69 0.53
N MET A 46 5.65 -0.41 0.55
CA MET A 46 5.23 -1.64 1.23
C MET A 46 5.06 -1.45 2.74
N ARG A 47 5.96 -0.72 3.42
CA ARG A 47 5.82 -0.43 4.85
C ARG A 47 4.57 0.39 5.17
N LYS A 48 4.27 1.42 4.35
CA LYS A 48 3.06 2.23 4.51
C LYS A 48 1.79 1.43 4.23
N ALA A 49 1.81 0.58 3.22
CA ALA A 49 0.71 -0.32 2.92
C ALA A 49 0.44 -1.30 4.06
N ASP A 50 1.49 -1.88 4.66
CA ASP A 50 1.38 -2.80 5.79
C ASP A 50 0.83 -2.11 7.04
N TYR A 51 1.29 -0.89 7.32
CA TYR A 51 0.75 -0.06 8.40
C TYR A 51 -0.74 0.27 8.16
N TYR A 52 -1.11 0.65 6.93
CA TYR A 52 -2.50 0.92 6.58
C TYR A 52 -3.39 -0.31 6.75
N ALA A 53 -2.95 -1.46 6.25
CA ALA A 53 -3.68 -2.72 6.37
C ALA A 53 -3.81 -3.19 7.83
N SER A 54 -2.82 -2.92 8.67
CA SER A 54 -2.84 -3.32 10.09
C SER A 54 -3.65 -2.39 10.98
N THR A 55 -3.69 -1.09 10.68
CA THR A 55 -4.28 -0.08 11.58
C THR A 55 -5.53 0.60 11.03
N GLY A 56 -5.80 0.49 9.73
CA GLY A 56 -6.81 1.29 9.03
C GLY A 56 -6.47 2.80 8.99
N ARG A 57 -5.22 3.19 9.31
CA ARG A 57 -4.77 4.59 9.35
C ARG A 57 -3.73 4.87 8.27
N ARG A 58 -3.82 6.05 7.66
CA ARG A 58 -2.88 6.56 6.65
C ARG A 58 -1.66 7.19 7.34
N LEU A 59 -0.47 7.01 6.75
CA LEU A 59 0.82 7.58 7.20
C LEU A 59 1.29 8.76 6.34
#